data_AF-A0A846GU75-F1
#
_entry.id   AF-A0A846GU75-F1
#
_cell.length_a   1.000
_cell.length_b   1.000
_cell.length_c   1.000
_cell.angle_alpha   90.00
_cell.angle_beta   90.00
_cell.angle_gamma   90.00
#
_symmetry.space_group_name_H-M   'P 1'
#
loop_
_entity.id
_entity.type
_entity.pdbx_description
1 polymer ?
#
loop_
_entity_poly.entity_id
_entity_poly.type
_entity_poly.pdbx_seq_one_letter_code
_entity_poly.pdbx_strand_id
1 'polypeptide(L)'
;MKLVFEWLSKVWNIVLKVFTTKLFQLGTQELSLIMIVQLIVMAIVTLYISRKLQDVIKRRVLTRFGLDRGTREALSSLIGYVLTVLGFLIVLQTAGINLSSLTVFAGAMGIGLGFGLQNLTANFISGLAILFEKPIKVGDYVKVDDLSGTVEKISIRSTTIRTNDGVFVIVPNTSFLENNVVNWSYEDPRARLRIPVDVPDESDPVIVTEVLLEAARKEPEVLPSPAPEVYFKGFGDGMDFELLVWIDNPPNMESIQSSLYYLIEEQLREQGIEHAEPQRDLYIRNLKDLEFLLQKPQQTGAGNGSYSQEESLSNKAVPAAKKNKVKANSRGKLTLRDLLRKVSYFEKCSDSDLRHIIQQGYRQMLKAGDIICEENDPGDSFYIILSGLVEVFVESIGKRVATRKPGEFIGEMSLLLGTPRTATLRALEDTILFVVDRENLKSLLAKHKDLADQISEELFTRKETLEQLGIKVGGTQEKQTGTNQIRQRIQSLFGI
;
A
#
# COMPACT_ATOMS: atom_id res chain seq x y z
N MET A 1 -24.74 45.87 92.67
CA MET A 1 -24.84 44.88 91.57
C MET A 1 -25.36 45.51 90.26
N LYS A 2 -26.48 46.25 90.25
CA LYS A 2 -27.02 46.92 89.04
C LYS A 2 -26.06 47.92 88.37
N LEU A 3 -25.38 48.77 89.14
CA LEU A 3 -24.43 49.75 88.61
C LEU A 3 -23.20 49.12 87.93
N VAL A 4 -22.75 47.97 88.44
CA VAL A 4 -21.63 47.21 87.83
C VAL A 4 -22.08 46.56 86.52
N PHE A 5 -23.32 46.05 86.46
CA PHE A 5 -23.90 45.50 85.23
C PHE A 5 -24.15 46.57 84.16
N GLU A 6 -24.63 47.76 84.53
CA GLU A 6 -24.77 48.90 83.61
C GLU A 6 -23.44 49.46 83.13
N TRP A 7 -22.42 49.48 83.98
CA TRP A 7 -21.07 49.87 83.59
C TRP A 7 -20.44 48.83 82.66
N LEU A 8 -20.56 47.54 82.98
CA LEU A 8 -20.10 46.43 82.12
C LEU A 8 -20.80 46.43 80.76
N SER A 9 -22.11 46.67 80.71
CA SER A 9 -22.84 46.75 79.44
C SER A 9 -22.45 48.00 78.63
N LYS A 10 -22.17 49.14 79.28
CA LYS A 10 -21.62 50.33 78.61
C LYS A 10 -20.22 50.09 78.05
N VAL A 11 -19.31 49.49 78.82
CA VAL A 11 -17.96 49.14 78.38
C VAL A 11 -18.03 48.14 77.23
N TRP A 12 -18.87 47.11 77.35
CA TRP A 12 -19.13 46.14 76.29
C TRP A 12 -19.68 46.80 75.02
N ASN A 13 -20.61 47.74 75.15
CA ASN A 13 -21.16 48.49 74.01
C ASN A 13 -20.14 49.44 73.38
N ILE A 14 -19.21 50.02 74.16
CA ILE A 14 -18.12 50.85 73.64
C ILE A 14 -17.11 49.99 72.90
N VAL A 15 -16.74 48.83 73.45
CA VAL A 15 -15.87 47.85 72.78
C VAL A 15 -16.53 47.38 71.50
N LEU A 16 -17.80 46.96 71.52
CA LEU A 16 -18.54 46.59 70.30
C LEU A 16 -18.57 47.73 69.28
N LYS A 17 -18.76 48.98 69.74
CA LYS A 17 -18.69 50.16 68.86
C LYS A 17 -17.33 50.27 68.17
N VAL A 18 -16.21 50.13 68.89
CA VAL A 18 -14.85 50.15 68.31
C VAL A 18 -14.63 49.03 67.27
N PHE A 19 -15.25 47.86 67.46
CA PHE A 19 -15.15 46.76 66.49
C PHE A 19 -16.06 46.95 65.27
N THR A 20 -17.15 47.68 65.41
CA THR A 20 -18.09 48.03 64.33
C THR A 20 -17.81 49.38 63.66
N THR A 21 -16.92 50.21 64.23
CA THR A 21 -16.56 51.50 63.66
C THR A 21 -15.81 51.31 62.35
N LYS A 22 -16.15 52.17 61.39
CA LYS A 22 -15.62 52.17 60.03
C LYS A 22 -14.14 52.54 60.08
N LEU A 23 -13.25 51.68 59.58
CA LEU A 23 -11.84 52.01 59.44
C LEU A 23 -11.55 52.67 58.08
N PHE A 24 -12.04 52.08 56.98
CA PHE A 24 -11.83 52.57 55.62
C PHE A 24 -12.90 52.01 54.66
N GLN A 25 -13.11 52.61 53.49
CA GLN A 25 -14.03 52.11 52.45
C GLN A 25 -13.24 51.41 51.35
N LEU A 26 -13.57 50.14 51.06
CA LEU A 26 -12.91 49.36 50.00
C LEU A 26 -13.97 48.85 49.03
N GLY A 27 -13.94 49.34 47.78
CA GLY A 27 -15.00 49.04 46.80
C GLY A 27 -16.34 49.64 47.22
N THR A 28 -17.35 48.79 47.41
CA THR A 28 -18.71 49.20 47.82
C THR A 28 -19.03 48.88 49.28
N GLN A 29 -18.11 48.28 50.02
CA GLN A 29 -18.32 47.89 51.42
C GLN A 29 -17.44 48.67 52.40
N GLU A 30 -18.00 48.91 53.59
CA GLU A 30 -17.33 49.61 54.67
C GLU A 30 -16.52 48.62 55.51
N LEU A 31 -15.18 48.68 55.44
CA LEU A 31 -14.34 47.78 56.22
C LEU A 31 -14.37 48.18 57.71
N SER A 32 -14.95 47.30 58.50
CA SER A 32 -14.92 47.32 59.96
C SER A 32 -13.95 46.26 60.48
N LEU A 33 -13.53 46.38 61.75
CA LEU A 33 -12.60 45.41 62.37
C LEU A 33 -13.20 44.00 62.37
N ILE A 34 -14.52 43.87 62.54
CA ILE A 34 -15.23 42.59 62.46
C ILE A 34 -15.16 41.96 61.06
N MET A 35 -15.26 42.76 59.99
CA MET A 35 -15.14 42.25 58.61
C MET A 35 -13.72 41.76 58.31
N ILE A 36 -12.69 42.45 58.81
CA ILE A 36 -11.30 42.01 58.65
C ILE A 36 -11.09 40.64 59.31
N VAL A 37 -11.60 40.45 60.54
CA VAL A 37 -11.54 39.16 61.24
C VAL A 37 -12.30 38.09 60.46
N GLN A 38 -13.50 38.40 59.93
CA GLN A 38 -14.28 37.47 59.12
C GLN A 38 -13.53 37.05 57.83
N LEU A 39 -12.90 38.00 57.13
CA LEU A 39 -12.11 37.71 55.94
C LEU A 39 -10.89 36.83 56.25
N ILE A 40 -10.20 37.08 57.38
CA ILE A 40 -9.09 36.24 57.84
C ILE A 40 -9.58 34.82 58.14
N VAL A 41 -10.69 34.67 58.85
CA VAL A 41 -11.28 33.35 59.14
C VAL A 41 -11.68 32.64 57.85
N MET A 42 -12.33 33.34 56.92
CA MET A 42 -12.69 32.77 55.62
C MET A 42 -11.46 32.36 54.80
N ALA A 43 -10.38 33.14 54.83
CA ALA A 43 -9.13 32.79 54.17
C ALA A 43 -8.48 31.54 54.79
N ILE A 44 -8.43 31.43 56.13
CA ILE A 44 -7.92 30.25 56.83
C ILE A 44 -8.77 29.01 56.50
N VAL A 45 -10.10 29.13 56.56
CA VAL A 45 -11.03 28.05 56.22
C VAL A 45 -10.83 27.61 54.77
N THR A 46 -10.67 28.55 53.85
CA THR A 46 -10.40 28.28 52.43
C THR A 46 -9.10 27.50 52.24
N LEU A 47 -8.00 27.94 52.88
CA LEU A 47 -6.73 27.23 52.83
C LEU A 47 -6.82 25.82 53.43
N TYR A 48 -7.56 25.65 54.53
CA TYR A 48 -7.79 24.36 55.16
C TYR A 48 -8.59 23.42 54.24
N ILE A 49 -9.70 23.88 53.67
CA ILE A 49 -10.54 23.11 52.75
C ILE A 49 -9.75 22.72 51.50
N SER A 50 -9.03 23.68 50.89
CA SER A 50 -8.20 23.42 49.70
C SER A 50 -7.18 22.31 49.97
N ARG A 51 -6.44 22.38 51.09
CA ARG A 51 -5.47 21.35 51.47
C ARG A 51 -6.12 19.98 51.73
N LYS A 52 -7.25 19.95 52.44
CA LYS A 52 -7.98 18.69 52.67
C LYS A 52 -8.51 18.09 51.38
N LEU A 53 -9.02 18.91 50.47
CA LEU A 53 -9.51 18.44 49.17
C LEU A 53 -8.36 17.93 48.30
N GLN A 54 -7.22 18.62 48.29
CA GLN A 54 -5.99 18.13 47.64
C GLN A 54 -5.58 16.75 48.17
N ASP A 55 -5.54 16.57 49.50
CA ASP A 55 -5.20 15.29 50.13
C ASP A 55 -6.18 14.18 49.70
N VAL A 56 -7.47 14.49 49.62
CA VAL A 56 -8.51 13.54 49.18
C VAL A 56 -8.31 13.17 47.71
N ILE A 57 -8.10 14.16 46.83
CA ILE A 57 -7.85 13.94 45.40
C ILE A 57 -6.59 13.08 45.23
N LYS A 58 -5.51 13.41 45.92
CA LYS A 58 -4.24 12.68 45.89
C LYS A 58 -4.37 11.24 46.36
N ARG A 59 -5.03 11.01 47.51
CA ARG A 59 -5.06 9.68 48.15
C ARG A 59 -6.16 8.77 47.62
N ARG A 60 -7.28 9.32 47.14
CA ARG A 60 -8.47 8.53 46.77
C ARG A 60 -8.75 8.52 45.28
N VAL A 61 -8.53 9.63 44.58
CA VAL A 61 -8.85 9.76 43.15
C VAL A 61 -7.65 9.37 42.29
N LEU A 62 -6.52 10.07 42.46
CA LEU A 62 -5.33 9.88 41.60
C LEU A 62 -4.63 8.52 41.79
N THR A 63 -4.82 7.87 42.95
CA THR A 63 -4.33 6.50 43.20
C THR A 63 -5.02 5.46 42.32
N ARG A 64 -6.28 5.70 41.91
CA ARG A 64 -7.05 4.77 41.07
C ARG A 64 -6.63 4.78 39.59
N PHE A 65 -5.91 5.83 39.16
CA PHE A 65 -5.45 5.98 37.78
C PHE A 65 -4.06 5.36 37.51
N GLY A 66 -3.48 4.64 38.48
CA GLY A 66 -2.18 3.99 38.30
C GLY A 66 -1.00 4.96 38.11
N LEU A 67 -1.19 6.26 38.38
CA LEU A 67 -0.17 7.29 38.22
C LEU A 67 1.00 7.06 39.17
N ASP A 68 2.22 7.27 38.68
CA ASP A 68 3.43 7.23 39.50
C ASP A 68 3.40 8.33 40.57
N ARG A 69 4.27 8.18 41.58
CA ARG A 69 4.30 9.10 42.73
C ARG A 69 4.62 10.53 42.33
N GLY A 70 5.48 10.74 41.33
CA GLY A 70 5.89 12.05 40.84
C GLY A 70 4.75 12.79 40.13
N THR A 71 4.13 12.14 39.14
CA THR A 71 2.98 12.69 38.40
C THR A 71 1.82 13.01 39.33
N ARG A 72 1.56 12.13 40.30
CA ARG A 72 0.51 12.34 41.30
C ARG A 72 0.75 13.57 42.18
N GLU A 73 2.00 13.81 42.60
CA GLU A 73 2.37 14.96 43.41
C GLU A 73 2.21 16.27 42.63
N ALA A 74 2.71 16.29 41.38
CA ALA A 74 2.62 17.45 40.51
C ALA A 74 1.16 17.81 40.21
N LEU A 75 0.34 16.82 39.82
CA LEU A 75 -1.06 17.03 39.50
C LEU A 75 -1.88 17.48 40.72
N SER A 76 -1.65 16.87 41.89
CA SER A 76 -2.29 17.29 43.14
C SER A 76 -1.93 18.73 43.52
N SER A 77 -0.67 19.12 43.34
CA SER A 77 -0.21 20.48 43.64
C SER A 77 -0.84 21.51 42.69
N LEU A 78 -0.91 21.18 41.39
CA LEU A 78 -1.51 22.04 40.37
C LEU A 78 -3.00 22.27 40.63
N ILE A 79 -3.77 21.19 40.85
CA ILE A 79 -5.19 21.28 41.26
C ILE A 79 -5.31 22.12 42.53
N GLY A 80 -4.38 21.93 43.46
CA GLY A 80 -4.32 22.67 44.71
C GLY A 80 -4.13 24.17 44.57
N TYR A 81 -3.23 24.60 43.70
CA TYR A 81 -3.05 26.01 43.37
C TYR A 81 -4.30 26.61 42.73
N VAL A 82 -4.94 25.91 41.79
CA VAL A 82 -6.20 26.36 41.17
C VAL A 82 -7.30 26.53 42.22
N LEU A 83 -7.51 25.54 43.09
CA LEU A 83 -8.52 25.61 44.16
C LEU A 83 -8.25 26.75 45.14
N THR A 84 -6.97 26.99 45.47
CA THR A 84 -6.56 28.05 46.41
C THR A 84 -6.77 29.43 45.80
N VAL A 85 -6.42 29.62 44.53
CA VAL A 85 -6.70 30.86 43.78
C VAL A 85 -8.20 31.12 43.70
N LEU A 86 -8.99 30.13 43.27
CA LEU A 86 -10.46 30.26 43.20
C LEU A 86 -11.08 30.59 44.56
N GLY A 87 -10.65 29.90 45.62
CA GLY A 87 -11.12 30.18 46.98
C GLY A 87 -10.77 31.59 47.44
N PHE A 88 -9.56 32.07 47.13
CA PHE A 88 -9.16 33.44 47.45
C PHE A 88 -10.00 34.48 46.70
N LEU A 89 -10.31 34.23 45.42
CA LEU A 89 -11.21 35.09 44.65
C LEU A 89 -12.60 35.19 45.28
N ILE A 90 -13.15 34.07 45.78
CA ILE A 90 -14.42 34.06 46.51
C ILE A 90 -14.34 34.94 47.76
N VAL A 91 -13.26 34.82 48.55
CA VAL A 91 -13.05 35.67 49.74
C VAL A 91 -12.98 37.15 49.36
N LEU A 92 -12.23 37.52 48.32
CA LEU A 92 -12.15 38.91 47.84
C LEU A 92 -13.51 39.44 47.35
N GLN A 93 -14.30 38.60 46.68
CA GLN A 93 -15.65 38.97 46.24
C GLN A 93 -16.57 39.22 47.43
N THR A 94 -16.50 38.41 48.49
CA THR A 94 -17.27 38.64 49.73
C THR A 94 -16.86 39.92 50.45
N ALA A 95 -15.60 40.38 50.27
CA ALA A 95 -15.12 41.65 50.78
C ALA A 95 -15.68 42.87 50.01
N GLY A 96 -16.48 42.68 48.96
CA GLY A 96 -17.01 43.76 48.12
C GLY A 96 -16.01 44.31 47.09
N ILE A 97 -14.90 43.60 46.86
CA ILE A 97 -13.91 43.98 45.86
C ILE A 97 -14.44 43.62 44.47
N ASN A 98 -14.44 44.61 43.57
CA ASN A 98 -14.82 44.39 42.18
C ASN A 98 -13.70 43.63 41.45
N LEU A 99 -13.97 42.38 41.07
CA LEU A 99 -13.03 41.52 40.37
C LEU A 99 -12.98 41.77 38.84
N SER A 100 -13.77 42.69 38.30
CA SER A 100 -13.83 42.97 36.85
C SER A 100 -12.48 43.35 36.25
N SER A 101 -11.62 44.04 37.00
CA SER A 101 -10.25 44.35 36.56
C SER A 101 -9.40 43.08 36.44
N LEU A 102 -9.58 42.12 37.37
CA LEU A 102 -8.88 40.84 37.35
C LEU A 102 -9.40 39.90 36.25
N THR A 103 -10.67 40.04 35.84
CA THR A 103 -11.23 39.30 34.71
C THR A 103 -10.47 39.55 33.41
N VAL A 104 -9.99 40.79 33.17
CA VAL A 104 -9.17 41.11 31.99
C VAL A 104 -7.84 40.34 32.03
N PHE A 105 -7.18 40.32 33.19
CA PHE A 105 -5.95 39.53 33.38
C PHE A 105 -6.20 38.03 33.26
N ALA A 106 -7.28 37.52 33.85
CA ALA A 106 -7.69 36.13 33.73
C ALA A 106 -8.01 35.74 32.28
N GLY A 107 -8.64 36.64 31.52
CA GLY A 107 -8.89 36.46 30.09
C GLY A 107 -7.58 36.38 29.28
N ALA A 108 -6.66 37.33 29.50
CA ALA A 108 -5.35 37.31 28.83
C ALA A 108 -4.53 36.05 29.19
N MET A 109 -4.51 35.67 30.48
CA MET A 109 -3.87 34.42 30.92
C MET A 109 -4.54 33.19 30.32
N GLY A 110 -5.88 33.16 30.24
CA GLY A 110 -6.65 32.07 29.64
C GLY A 110 -6.33 31.89 28.16
N ILE A 111 -6.22 32.98 27.40
CA ILE A 111 -5.79 32.95 26.00
C ILE A 111 -4.34 32.43 25.89
N GLY A 112 -3.42 32.95 26.71
CA GLY A 112 -2.02 32.51 26.73
C GLY A 112 -1.87 31.02 27.07
N LEU A 113 -2.60 30.52 28.06
CA LEU A 113 -2.65 29.10 28.41
C LEU A 113 -3.30 28.27 27.30
N GLY A 114 -4.36 28.77 26.66
CA GLY A 114 -5.03 28.13 25.53
C GLY A 114 -4.07 27.91 24.36
N PHE A 115 -3.32 28.95 23.97
CA PHE A 115 -2.26 28.82 22.97
C PHE A 115 -1.15 27.85 23.41
N GLY A 116 -0.76 27.88 24.69
CA GLY A 116 0.23 26.94 25.23
C GLY A 116 -0.22 25.47 25.21
N LEU A 117 -1.52 25.20 25.33
CA LEU A 117 -2.11 23.85 25.31
C LEU A 117 -2.61 23.42 23.93
N GLN A 118 -2.56 24.29 22.91
CA GLN A 118 -3.15 24.04 21.60
C GLN A 118 -2.71 22.68 21.01
N ASN A 119 -1.40 22.40 21.03
CA ASN A 119 -0.85 21.15 20.48
C ASN A 119 -1.30 19.90 21.24
N LEU A 120 -1.48 19.99 22.57
CA LEU A 120 -1.97 18.85 23.36
C LEU A 120 -3.44 18.55 23.05
N THR A 121 -4.25 19.60 22.96
CA THR A 121 -5.67 19.50 22.59
C THR A 121 -5.83 18.92 21.19
N ALA A 122 -5.05 19.42 20.22
CA ALA A 122 -5.07 18.91 18.85
C ALA A 122 -4.72 17.42 18.79
N ASN A 123 -3.60 17.01 19.38
CA ASN A 123 -3.19 15.59 19.42
C ASN A 123 -4.22 14.68 20.10
N PHE A 124 -4.87 15.16 21.16
CA PHE A 124 -5.92 14.42 21.85
C PHE A 124 -7.15 14.22 20.95
N ILE A 125 -7.63 15.28 20.30
CA ILE A 125 -8.78 15.22 19.39
C ILE A 125 -8.45 14.32 18.19
N SER A 126 -7.26 14.48 17.60
CA SER A 126 -6.76 13.61 16.52
C SER A 126 -6.70 12.15 16.95
N GLY A 127 -6.21 11.87 18.17
CA GLY A 127 -6.19 10.50 18.70
C GLY A 127 -7.58 9.89 18.87
N LEU A 128 -8.55 10.68 19.34
CA LEU A 128 -9.94 10.22 19.46
C LEU A 128 -10.57 9.98 18.08
N ALA A 129 -10.31 10.86 17.12
CA ALA A 129 -10.77 10.71 15.74
C ALA A 129 -10.21 9.42 15.11
N ILE A 130 -8.91 9.17 15.23
CA ILE A 130 -8.27 7.93 14.76
C ILE A 130 -8.93 6.69 15.39
N LEU A 131 -9.20 6.71 16.69
CA LEU A 131 -9.82 5.56 17.38
C LEU A 131 -11.29 5.34 16.97
N PHE A 132 -12.03 6.40 16.68
CA PHE A 132 -13.44 6.34 16.32
C PHE A 132 -13.66 6.01 14.85
N GLU A 133 -13.01 6.75 13.95
CA GLU A 133 -13.14 6.61 12.50
C GLU A 133 -12.28 5.46 11.96
N LYS A 134 -11.20 5.10 12.66
CA LYS A 134 -10.25 4.02 12.31
C LYS A 134 -9.70 4.11 10.87
N PRO A 135 -9.19 5.28 10.42
CA PRO A 135 -8.51 5.41 9.13
C PRO A 135 -7.20 4.60 9.09
N ILE A 136 -6.63 4.35 10.28
CA ILE A 136 -5.50 3.44 10.52
C ILE A 136 -5.82 2.57 11.74
N LYS A 137 -5.33 1.33 11.72
CA LYS A 137 -5.48 0.35 12.80
C LYS A 137 -4.13 -0.22 13.18
N VAL A 138 -4.06 -0.80 14.38
CA VAL A 138 -2.89 -1.58 14.81
C VAL A 138 -2.74 -2.78 13.87
N GLY A 139 -1.54 -2.94 13.29
CA GLY A 139 -1.24 -3.94 12.27
C GLY A 139 -1.20 -3.40 10.84
N ASP A 140 -1.77 -2.22 10.57
CA ASP A 140 -1.75 -1.64 9.23
C ASP A 140 -0.34 -1.21 8.82
N TYR A 141 0.03 -1.41 7.56
CA TYR A 141 1.24 -0.82 6.98
C TYR A 141 0.93 0.55 6.40
N VAL A 142 1.53 1.59 6.96
CA VAL A 142 1.22 2.99 6.62
C VAL A 142 2.47 3.74 6.21
N LYS A 143 2.28 4.74 5.35
CA LYS A 143 3.26 5.77 5.03
C LYS A 143 2.70 7.13 5.41
N VAL A 144 3.42 7.85 6.27
CA VAL A 144 3.10 9.22 6.70
C VAL A 144 4.35 10.05 6.45
N ASP A 145 4.21 11.08 5.61
CA ASP A 145 5.35 11.83 5.08
C ASP A 145 6.40 10.89 4.44
N ASP A 146 7.64 10.90 4.93
CA ASP A 146 8.71 10.01 4.47
C ASP A 146 8.87 8.73 5.31
N LEU A 147 8.04 8.57 6.34
CA LEU A 147 8.11 7.42 7.25
C LEU A 147 7.14 6.32 6.79
N SER A 148 7.68 5.13 6.52
CA SER A 148 6.90 3.92 6.25
C SER A 148 7.09 2.88 7.35
N GLY A 149 6.02 2.18 7.73
CA GLY A 149 6.11 1.08 8.68
C GLY A 149 4.76 0.57 9.16
N THR A 150 4.78 -0.42 10.03
CA THR A 150 3.58 -1.04 10.61
C THR A 150 3.15 -0.31 11.88
N VAL A 151 1.86 -0.01 12.02
CA VAL A 151 1.30 0.58 13.24
C VAL A 151 1.32 -0.44 14.37
N GLU A 152 2.16 -0.20 15.39
CA GLU A 152 2.28 -1.09 16.56
C GLU A 152 1.26 -0.74 17.64
N LYS A 153 1.05 0.56 17.88
CA LYS A 153 0.21 1.04 18.97
C LYS A 153 -0.33 2.44 18.72
N ILE A 154 -1.64 2.62 18.91
CA ILE A 154 -2.29 3.94 18.90
C ILE A 154 -2.55 4.36 20.34
N SER A 155 -2.02 5.53 20.73
CA SER A 155 -2.22 6.14 22.05
C SER A 155 -2.95 7.47 21.90
N ILE A 156 -3.35 8.08 23.02
CA ILE A 156 -4.20 9.28 23.00
C ILE A 156 -3.57 10.51 22.33
N ARG A 157 -2.24 10.63 22.35
CA ARG A 157 -1.49 11.78 21.78
C ARG A 157 -0.54 11.42 20.64
N SER A 158 -0.30 10.13 20.44
CA SER A 158 0.71 9.66 19.50
C SER A 158 0.46 8.21 19.10
N THR A 159 0.92 7.86 17.91
CA THR A 159 0.92 6.52 17.37
C THR A 159 2.36 6.04 17.20
N THR A 160 2.63 4.78 17.56
CA THR A 160 3.94 4.15 17.42
C THR A 160 3.96 3.32 16.15
N ILE A 161 4.89 3.60 15.25
CA ILE A 161 5.11 2.89 13.99
C ILE A 161 6.44 2.13 14.11
N ARG A 162 6.47 0.86 13.69
CA ARG A 162 7.69 0.07 13.54
C ARG A 162 8.13 0.08 12.07
N THR A 163 9.30 0.62 11.77
CA THR A 163 9.87 0.61 10.41
C THR A 163 10.29 -0.80 9.99
N ASN A 164 10.56 -0.99 8.70
CA ASN A 164 11.08 -2.26 8.18
C ASN A 164 12.46 -2.61 8.77
N ASP A 165 13.24 -1.60 9.20
CA ASP A 165 14.51 -1.78 9.92
C ASP A 165 14.33 -2.17 11.40
N GLY A 166 13.10 -2.34 11.88
CA GLY A 166 12.81 -2.71 13.27
C GLY A 166 12.89 -1.54 14.26
N VAL A 167 12.94 -0.30 13.79
CA VAL A 167 13.00 0.91 14.64
C VAL A 167 11.59 1.37 14.99
N PHE A 168 11.36 1.73 16.25
CA PHE A 168 10.09 2.30 16.71
C PHE A 168 10.11 3.84 16.64
N VAL A 169 9.19 4.41 15.87
CA VAL A 169 9.03 5.86 15.69
C VAL A 169 7.70 6.31 16.30
N ILE A 170 7.75 7.34 17.13
CA ILE A 170 6.58 7.91 17.81
C ILE A 170 6.10 9.12 17.02
N VAL A 171 4.95 8.97 16.35
CA VAL A 171 4.34 10.00 15.51
C VAL A 171 3.22 10.70 16.28
N PRO A 172 3.20 12.04 16.36
CA PRO A 172 2.05 12.79 16.89
C PRO A 172 0.76 12.44 16.16
N ASN A 173 -0.36 12.37 16.86
CA ASN A 173 -1.63 12.02 16.21
C ASN A 173 -2.09 13.09 15.21
N THR A 174 -1.71 14.36 15.41
CA THR A 174 -2.03 15.43 14.45
C THR A 174 -1.47 15.15 13.06
N SER A 175 -0.30 14.51 12.96
CA SER A 175 0.33 14.18 11.68
C SER A 175 -0.55 13.30 10.78
N PHE A 176 -1.42 12.46 11.35
CA PHE A 176 -2.31 11.60 10.55
C PHE A 176 -3.58 12.31 10.05
N LEU A 177 -3.88 13.50 10.58
CA LEU A 177 -5.02 14.31 10.16
C LEU A 177 -4.59 15.52 9.32
N GLU A 178 -3.38 16.03 9.54
CA GLU A 178 -2.84 17.20 8.84
C GLU A 178 -2.12 16.82 7.55
N ASN A 179 -1.44 15.66 7.52
CA ASN A 179 -0.67 15.22 6.37
C ASN A 179 -1.41 14.13 5.57
N ASN A 180 -0.97 13.92 4.32
CA ASN A 180 -1.44 12.80 3.52
C ASN A 180 -0.89 11.49 4.09
N VAL A 181 -1.79 10.57 4.43
CA VAL A 181 -1.44 9.23 4.91
C VAL A 181 -1.81 8.22 3.83
N VAL A 182 -0.86 7.37 3.46
CA VAL A 182 -1.11 6.21 2.61
C VAL A 182 -1.21 4.99 3.51
N ASN A 183 -2.38 4.36 3.57
CA ASN A 183 -2.57 3.09 4.25
C ASN A 183 -2.62 1.97 3.21
N TRP A 184 -1.57 1.15 3.17
CA TRP A 184 -1.43 0.04 2.21
C TRP A 184 -2.23 -1.19 2.59
N SER A 185 -2.84 -1.21 3.78
CA SER A 185 -3.59 -2.34 4.33
C SER A 185 -5.02 -1.96 4.69
N TYR A 186 -5.53 -0.85 4.13
CA TYR A 186 -6.88 -0.36 4.44
C TYR A 186 -7.93 -1.27 3.81
N GLU A 187 -8.62 -2.05 4.66
CA GLU A 187 -9.66 -3.03 4.31
C GLU A 187 -9.18 -4.24 3.50
N ASP A 188 -8.38 -4.03 2.46
CA ASP A 188 -7.77 -5.04 1.61
C ASP A 188 -6.24 -4.90 1.65
N PRO A 189 -5.48 -5.92 2.10
CA PRO A 189 -4.02 -5.86 2.13
C PRO A 189 -3.39 -6.01 0.73
N ARG A 190 -4.20 -6.29 -0.29
CA ARG A 190 -3.70 -6.44 -1.66
C ARG A 190 -3.29 -5.08 -2.22
N ALA A 191 -2.02 -4.98 -2.59
CA ALA A 191 -1.43 -3.79 -3.16
C ALA A 191 -0.89 -4.06 -4.56
N ARG A 192 -1.00 -3.07 -5.45
CA ARG A 192 -0.41 -3.15 -6.79
C ARG A 192 0.94 -2.43 -6.82
N LEU A 193 1.99 -3.17 -7.13
CA LEU A 193 3.31 -2.62 -7.40
C LEU A 193 3.44 -2.26 -8.89
N ARG A 194 4.30 -1.28 -9.18
CA ARG A 194 4.63 -0.81 -10.51
C ARG A 194 6.15 -0.87 -10.66
N ILE A 195 6.61 -1.75 -11.54
CA ILE A 195 8.03 -2.00 -11.77
C ILE A 195 8.40 -1.36 -13.12
N PRO A 196 9.06 -0.20 -13.12
CA PRO A 196 9.54 0.42 -14.36
C PRO A 196 10.68 -0.41 -14.95
N VAL A 197 10.65 -0.60 -16.28
CA VAL A 197 11.68 -1.31 -17.04
C VAL A 197 11.92 -0.57 -18.35
N ASP A 198 13.16 -0.17 -18.59
CA ASP A 198 13.63 0.38 -19.85
C ASP A 198 14.34 -0.69 -20.70
N VAL A 199 14.12 -0.65 -22.02
CA VAL A 199 14.80 -1.51 -22.99
C VAL A 199 15.20 -0.70 -24.23
N PRO A 200 16.23 -1.10 -24.99
CA PRO A 200 16.63 -0.40 -26.22
C PRO A 200 15.51 -0.33 -27.24
N ASP A 201 15.51 0.74 -28.06
CA ASP A 201 14.50 0.98 -29.11
C ASP A 201 14.41 -0.15 -30.16
N GLU A 202 15.49 -0.90 -30.34
CA GLU A 202 15.53 -2.03 -31.27
C GLU A 202 14.88 -3.31 -30.72
N SER A 203 14.47 -3.31 -29.45
CA SER A 203 13.83 -4.46 -28.81
C SER A 203 12.45 -4.73 -29.39
N ASP A 204 12.02 -6.00 -29.35
CA ASP A 204 10.68 -6.36 -29.80
C ASP A 204 9.67 -6.19 -28.66
N PRO A 205 8.71 -5.24 -28.73
CA PRO A 205 7.81 -4.93 -27.63
C PRO A 205 6.90 -6.11 -27.24
N VAL A 206 6.63 -7.04 -28.17
CA VAL A 206 5.83 -8.24 -27.88
C VAL A 206 6.64 -9.23 -27.05
N ILE A 207 7.91 -9.43 -27.38
CA ILE A 207 8.82 -10.31 -26.62
C ILE A 207 9.08 -9.70 -25.23
N VAL A 208 9.29 -8.39 -25.14
CA VAL A 208 9.48 -7.70 -23.85
C VAL A 208 8.25 -7.91 -22.96
N THR A 209 7.04 -7.77 -23.52
CA THR A 209 5.80 -8.04 -22.78
C THR A 209 5.72 -9.49 -22.27
N GLU A 210 6.10 -10.47 -23.10
CA GLU A 210 6.15 -11.88 -22.69
C GLU A 210 7.12 -12.10 -21.53
N VAL A 211 8.35 -11.58 -21.65
CA VAL A 211 9.41 -11.70 -20.66
C VAL A 211 9.00 -11.13 -19.31
N LEU A 212 8.43 -9.93 -19.30
CA LEU A 212 8.00 -9.26 -18.06
C LEU A 212 6.86 -10.03 -17.37
N LEU A 213 5.88 -10.53 -18.12
CA LEU A 213 4.80 -11.34 -17.57
C LEU A 213 5.30 -12.70 -17.07
N GLU A 214 6.31 -13.29 -17.70
CA GLU A 214 6.93 -14.54 -17.25
C GLU A 214 7.74 -14.33 -15.97
N ALA A 215 8.50 -13.24 -15.86
CA ALA A 215 9.21 -12.87 -14.64
C ALA A 215 8.24 -12.68 -13.47
N ALA A 216 7.14 -11.97 -13.68
CA ALA A 216 6.11 -11.75 -12.65
C ALA A 216 5.52 -13.07 -12.10
N ARG A 217 5.32 -14.08 -12.96
CA ARG A 217 4.73 -15.38 -12.57
C ARG A 217 5.74 -16.31 -11.88
N LYS A 218 7.04 -16.06 -12.03
CA LYS A 218 8.09 -16.80 -11.33
C LYS A 218 8.26 -16.32 -9.88
N GLU A 219 7.80 -15.12 -9.56
CA GLU A 219 7.91 -14.56 -8.21
C GLU A 219 6.81 -15.13 -7.29
N PRO A 220 7.15 -15.88 -6.23
CA PRO A 220 6.17 -16.52 -5.36
C PRO A 220 5.29 -15.56 -4.56
N GLU A 221 5.77 -14.35 -4.24
CA GLU A 221 4.99 -13.34 -3.50
C GLU A 221 4.06 -12.50 -4.41
N VAL A 222 4.08 -12.72 -5.74
CA VAL A 222 3.15 -12.10 -6.69
C VAL A 222 1.87 -12.94 -6.78
N LEU A 223 0.73 -12.29 -6.58
CA LEU A 223 -0.58 -12.92 -6.69
C LEU A 223 -0.88 -13.31 -8.15
N PRO A 224 -1.37 -14.54 -8.39
CA PRO A 224 -1.81 -14.95 -9.73
C PRO A 224 -3.15 -14.31 -10.12
N SER A 225 -3.96 -13.90 -9.14
CA SER A 225 -5.23 -13.21 -9.33
C SER A 225 -5.36 -12.04 -8.34
N PRO A 226 -5.49 -10.79 -8.81
CA PRO A 226 -5.56 -10.38 -10.22
C PRO A 226 -4.23 -10.61 -10.98
N ALA A 227 -4.33 -10.94 -12.27
CA ALA A 227 -3.16 -11.29 -13.08
C ALA A 227 -2.20 -10.09 -13.29
N PRO A 228 -0.89 -10.33 -13.47
CA PRO A 228 0.06 -9.30 -13.86
C PRO A 228 -0.27 -8.66 -15.21
N GLU A 229 0.00 -7.37 -15.34
CA GLU A 229 -0.20 -6.59 -16.56
C GLU A 229 1.09 -5.88 -16.97
N VAL A 230 1.26 -5.60 -18.27
CA VAL A 230 2.39 -4.80 -18.78
C VAL A 230 1.85 -3.64 -19.60
N TYR A 231 2.23 -2.43 -19.21
CA TYR A 231 1.92 -1.22 -19.95
C TYR A 231 3.16 -0.71 -20.66
N PHE A 232 2.99 -0.38 -21.94
CA PHE A 232 3.98 0.38 -22.68
C PHE A 232 3.71 1.87 -22.44
N LYS A 233 4.58 2.54 -21.71
CA LYS A 233 4.37 3.91 -21.18
C LYS A 233 4.71 4.98 -22.20
N GLY A 234 5.65 4.70 -23.08
CA GLY A 234 6.10 5.64 -24.11
C GLY A 234 7.55 5.40 -24.47
N PHE A 235 8.16 6.45 -25.02
CA PHE A 235 9.56 6.46 -25.44
C PHE A 235 10.32 7.49 -24.60
N GLY A 236 11.44 7.08 -24.02
CA GLY A 236 12.40 7.87 -23.26
C GLY A 236 13.78 7.85 -23.92
N ASP A 237 14.81 7.41 -23.19
CA ASP A 237 16.12 7.05 -23.75
C ASP A 237 16.11 5.67 -24.46
N GLY A 238 14.97 4.97 -24.34
CA GLY A 238 14.61 3.74 -25.04
C GLY A 238 13.09 3.55 -24.98
N MET A 239 12.62 2.31 -25.00
CA MET A 239 11.21 1.99 -24.78
C MET A 239 10.91 1.76 -23.29
N ASP A 240 9.98 2.54 -22.75
CA ASP A 240 9.61 2.49 -21.32
C ASP A 240 8.41 1.57 -21.08
N PHE A 241 8.61 0.52 -20.31
CA PHE A 241 7.58 -0.41 -19.86
C PHE A 241 7.33 -0.28 -18.36
N GLU A 242 6.11 -0.62 -17.95
CA GLU A 242 5.72 -0.72 -16.55
C GLU A 242 5.06 -2.09 -16.36
N LEU A 243 5.70 -2.96 -15.56
CA LEU A 243 5.12 -4.22 -15.12
C LEU A 243 4.30 -3.96 -13.85
N LEU A 244 3.02 -4.32 -13.89
CA LEU A 244 2.08 -4.19 -12.79
C LEU A 244 1.82 -5.56 -12.17
N VAL A 245 2.09 -5.70 -10.88
CA VAL A 245 1.88 -6.94 -10.14
C VAL A 245 1.09 -6.66 -8.87
N TRP A 246 0.28 -7.63 -8.45
CA TRP A 246 -0.42 -7.58 -7.17
C TRP A 246 0.32 -8.40 -6.13
N ILE A 247 0.41 -7.89 -4.91
CA ILE A 247 0.98 -8.55 -3.72
C ILE A 247 -0.03 -8.48 -2.58
N ASP A 248 0.06 -9.33 -1.58
CA ASP A 248 -0.78 -9.31 -0.37
C ASP A 248 -0.01 -8.97 0.92
N ASN A 249 1.30 -8.74 0.81
CA ASN A 249 2.18 -8.44 1.94
C ASN A 249 2.98 -7.12 1.71
N PRO A 250 2.34 -5.95 1.87
CA PRO A 250 2.97 -4.65 1.64
C PRO A 250 4.30 -4.41 2.39
N PRO A 251 4.51 -4.85 3.64
CA PRO A 251 5.81 -4.72 4.31
C PRO A 251 6.99 -5.29 3.53
N ASN A 252 6.79 -6.33 2.72
CA ASN A 252 7.83 -6.96 1.90
C ASN A 252 8.02 -6.32 0.52
N MET A 253 7.32 -5.23 0.19
CA MET A 253 7.26 -4.68 -1.18
C MET A 253 8.64 -4.44 -1.81
N GLU A 254 9.63 -3.98 -1.03
CA GLU A 254 10.99 -3.70 -1.51
C GLU A 254 11.75 -4.98 -1.86
N SER A 255 11.58 -6.04 -1.05
CA SER A 255 12.16 -7.35 -1.30
C SER A 255 11.57 -7.97 -2.56
N ILE A 256 10.24 -7.90 -2.71
CA ILE A 256 9.52 -8.41 -3.88
C ILE A 256 9.96 -7.66 -5.13
N GLN A 257 10.03 -6.33 -5.06
CA GLN A 257 10.53 -5.50 -6.17
C GLN A 257 11.96 -5.86 -6.56
N SER A 258 12.85 -6.05 -5.58
CA SER A 258 14.23 -6.48 -5.86
C SER A 258 14.26 -7.85 -6.54
N SER A 259 13.48 -8.83 -6.06
CA SER A 259 13.41 -10.16 -6.66
C SER A 259 12.89 -10.11 -8.10
N LEU A 260 11.85 -9.31 -8.35
CA LEU A 260 11.34 -9.08 -9.70
C LEU A 260 12.39 -8.48 -10.63
N TYR A 261 13.18 -7.51 -10.19
CA TYR A 261 14.28 -6.99 -11.01
C TYR A 261 15.31 -8.05 -11.38
N TYR A 262 15.68 -8.95 -10.46
CA TYR A 262 16.58 -10.06 -10.77
C TYR A 262 15.97 -11.03 -11.79
N LEU A 263 14.68 -11.36 -11.64
CA LEU A 263 13.97 -12.24 -12.58
C LEU A 263 13.81 -11.59 -13.97
N ILE A 264 13.57 -10.29 -14.01
CA ILE A 264 13.46 -9.52 -15.26
C ILE A 264 14.82 -9.51 -15.97
N GLU A 265 15.93 -9.19 -15.27
CA GLU A 265 17.28 -9.19 -15.85
C GLU A 265 17.64 -10.57 -16.40
N GLU A 266 17.39 -11.63 -15.63
CA GLU A 266 17.67 -13.00 -16.05
C GLU A 266 16.94 -13.33 -17.36
N GLN A 267 15.65 -12.99 -17.45
CA GLN A 267 14.81 -13.30 -18.60
C GLN A 267 15.12 -12.44 -19.83
N LEU A 268 15.43 -11.15 -19.65
CA LEU A 268 15.88 -10.28 -20.73
C LEU A 268 17.19 -10.82 -21.34
N ARG A 269 18.13 -11.21 -20.48
CA ARG A 269 19.40 -11.82 -20.90
C ARG A 269 19.21 -13.15 -21.62
N GLU A 270 18.28 -14.00 -21.18
CA GLU A 270 17.94 -15.26 -21.88
C GLU A 270 17.45 -15.02 -23.32
N GLN A 271 16.71 -13.94 -23.55
CA GLN A 271 16.20 -13.55 -24.88
C GLN A 271 17.19 -12.68 -25.68
N GLY A 272 18.36 -12.35 -25.12
CA GLY A 272 19.35 -11.49 -25.76
C GLY A 272 18.89 -10.04 -25.88
N ILE A 273 18.00 -9.59 -25.00
CA ILE A 273 17.59 -8.19 -24.88
C ILE A 273 18.55 -7.50 -23.92
N GLU A 274 19.31 -6.52 -24.41
CA GLU A 274 20.21 -5.70 -23.59
C GLU A 274 19.42 -4.62 -22.84
N HIS A 275 20.02 -3.99 -21.83
CA HIS A 275 19.44 -2.81 -21.17
C HIS A 275 19.61 -1.55 -22.03
N ALA A 276 18.72 -0.57 -21.89
CA ALA A 276 18.87 0.69 -22.61
C ALA A 276 20.11 1.42 -22.06
N GLU A 277 21.11 1.63 -22.92
CA GLU A 277 22.18 2.58 -22.62
C GLU A 277 21.74 3.97 -23.09
N PRO A 278 22.04 5.04 -22.34
CA PRO A 278 21.72 6.40 -22.76
C PRO A 278 22.45 6.71 -24.08
N GLN A 279 21.71 6.76 -25.19
CA GLN A 279 22.27 7.06 -26.49
C GLN A 279 22.54 8.56 -26.62
N ARG A 280 23.70 8.92 -27.17
CA ARG A 280 24.05 10.32 -27.47
C ARG A 280 24.51 10.47 -28.91
N ASP A 281 23.70 11.13 -29.71
CA ASP A 281 24.07 11.52 -31.06
C ASP A 281 24.98 12.77 -31.03
N LEU A 282 26.22 12.59 -31.45
CA LEU A 282 27.19 13.68 -31.61
C LEU A 282 27.17 14.21 -33.04
N TYR A 283 26.53 15.36 -33.26
CA TYR A 283 26.59 16.08 -34.53
C TYR A 283 27.84 16.97 -34.60
N ILE A 284 28.89 16.47 -35.25
CA ILE A 284 30.13 17.22 -35.47
C ILE A 284 29.94 18.14 -36.68
N ARG A 285 29.75 19.45 -36.43
CA ARG A 285 29.52 20.44 -37.49
C ARG A 285 30.80 20.87 -38.24
N ASN A 286 31.96 20.78 -37.59
CA ASN A 286 33.23 21.18 -38.20
C ASN A 286 34.29 20.09 -38.04
N LEU A 287 34.32 19.17 -39.01
CA LEU A 287 35.25 18.03 -39.00
C LEU A 287 36.72 18.49 -39.01
N LYS A 288 37.01 19.61 -39.67
CA LYS A 288 38.39 20.15 -39.81
C LYS A 288 38.94 20.68 -38.48
N ASP A 289 38.11 21.34 -37.67
CA ASP A 289 38.52 21.83 -36.35
C ASP A 289 38.75 20.67 -35.38
N LEU A 290 37.94 19.61 -35.49
CA LEU A 290 38.12 18.40 -34.70
C LEU A 290 39.43 17.69 -35.08
N GLU A 291 39.75 17.60 -36.37
CA GLU A 291 41.06 17.10 -36.83
C GLU A 291 42.21 17.90 -36.24
N PHE A 292 42.10 19.24 -36.19
CA PHE A 292 43.13 20.09 -35.58
C PHE A 292 43.28 19.88 -34.06
N LEU A 293 42.18 19.64 -33.35
CA LEU A 293 42.20 19.34 -31.91
C LEU A 293 42.78 17.95 -31.62
N LEU A 294 42.50 16.95 -32.47
CA LEU A 294 43.03 15.60 -32.35
C LEU A 294 44.49 15.48 -32.80
N GLN A 295 44.96 16.38 -33.69
CA GLN A 295 46.33 16.43 -34.18
C GLN A 295 47.28 17.23 -33.29
N LYS A 296 46.79 18.01 -32.32
CA LYS A 296 47.69 18.67 -31.35
C LYS A 296 48.34 17.61 -30.47
N PRO A 297 49.67 17.40 -30.55
CA PRO A 297 50.37 16.69 -29.49
C PRO A 297 50.17 17.52 -28.23
N GLN A 298 50.01 16.87 -27.07
CA GLN A 298 50.09 17.54 -25.77
C GLN A 298 51.43 18.28 -25.68
N GLN A 299 51.45 19.55 -26.08
CA GLN A 299 52.53 20.46 -25.74
C GLN A 299 52.31 20.82 -24.28
N THR A 300 52.94 20.04 -23.40
CA THR A 300 53.32 20.47 -22.06
C THR A 300 54.13 21.76 -22.18
N GLY A 301 53.44 22.89 -22.11
CA GLY A 301 54.05 24.19 -21.93
C GLY A 301 54.49 24.35 -20.47
N ALA A 302 55.79 24.32 -20.24
CA ALA A 302 56.40 24.78 -19.01
C ALA A 302 56.08 26.27 -18.80
N GLY A 303 55.42 26.60 -17.69
CA GLY A 303 55.05 27.96 -17.31
C GLY A 303 54.37 27.99 -15.94
N ASN A 304 55.20 28.05 -14.89
CA ASN A 304 54.92 28.20 -13.46
C ASN A 304 53.48 28.49 -13.02
N GLY A 305 52.89 27.50 -12.35
CA GLY A 305 51.69 27.62 -11.53
C GLY A 305 51.45 26.30 -10.82
N SER A 306 51.87 26.23 -9.56
CA SER A 306 51.77 25.07 -8.67
C SER A 306 50.34 24.53 -8.59
N TYR A 307 50.13 23.27 -8.98
CA TYR A 307 49.30 22.25 -8.31
C TYR A 307 49.61 20.87 -8.94
N SER A 308 50.38 20.04 -8.22
CA SER A 308 50.42 18.57 -8.31
C SER A 308 49.12 18.01 -7.70
N GLN A 309 48.45 16.93 -8.11
CA GLN A 309 48.81 15.61 -8.68
C GLN A 309 47.64 15.17 -9.60
N GLU A 310 47.86 14.74 -10.86
CA GLU A 310 48.15 13.36 -11.29
C GLU A 310 47.16 12.29 -10.81
N GLU A 311 46.17 11.95 -11.65
CA GLU A 311 45.75 10.56 -11.84
C GLU A 311 45.71 10.26 -13.34
N SER A 312 46.66 9.42 -13.75
CA SER A 312 46.92 9.00 -15.11
C SER A 312 45.88 7.97 -15.58
N LEU A 313 45.00 8.36 -16.50
CA LEU A 313 44.29 7.38 -17.33
C LEU A 313 45.21 6.94 -18.47
N SER A 314 45.83 5.79 -18.23
CA SER A 314 46.51 4.94 -19.19
C SER A 314 45.73 4.90 -20.51
N ASN A 315 46.33 5.51 -21.53
CA ASN A 315 45.93 5.45 -22.93
C ASN A 315 46.16 4.02 -23.47
N LYS A 316 45.36 3.06 -23.01
CA LYS A 316 45.19 1.79 -23.72
C LYS A 316 44.15 2.06 -24.78
N ALA A 317 44.59 2.09 -26.04
CA ALA A 317 43.73 2.01 -27.21
C ALA A 317 42.71 0.89 -26.96
N VAL A 318 41.45 1.27 -26.71
CA VAL A 318 40.32 0.36 -26.79
C VAL A 318 40.36 -0.15 -28.23
N PRO A 319 40.59 -1.45 -28.48
CA PRO A 319 40.48 -1.97 -29.83
C PRO A 319 39.08 -1.59 -30.29
N ALA A 320 38.98 -0.91 -31.44
CA ALA A 320 37.72 -0.63 -32.10
C ALA A 320 36.87 -1.90 -31.99
N ALA A 321 35.83 -1.86 -31.15
CA ALA A 321 34.93 -2.96 -30.97
C ALA A 321 34.29 -3.14 -32.34
N LYS A 322 34.85 -4.07 -33.12
CA LYS A 322 34.14 -4.66 -34.24
C LYS A 322 32.78 -4.96 -33.65
N LYS A 323 31.74 -4.40 -34.27
CA LYS A 323 30.36 -4.87 -34.14
C LYS A 323 30.41 -6.37 -34.42
N ASN A 324 30.73 -7.15 -33.40
CA ASN A 324 30.35 -8.52 -33.33
C ASN A 324 28.84 -8.38 -33.32
N LYS A 325 28.22 -8.58 -34.49
CA LYS A 325 27.01 -9.36 -34.53
C LYS A 325 27.36 -10.62 -33.74
N VAL A 326 27.20 -10.55 -32.42
CA VAL A 326 27.03 -11.73 -31.61
C VAL A 326 25.80 -12.31 -32.25
N LYS A 327 26.02 -13.28 -33.15
CA LYS A 327 25.01 -14.27 -33.44
C LYS A 327 24.59 -14.73 -32.06
N ALA A 328 23.42 -14.28 -31.63
CA ALA A 328 22.81 -14.77 -30.43
C ALA A 328 22.93 -16.29 -30.55
N ASN A 329 23.77 -16.88 -29.71
CA ASN A 329 23.67 -18.29 -29.40
C ASN A 329 22.41 -18.41 -28.52
N SER A 330 21.26 -17.99 -29.05
CA SER A 330 19.95 -18.35 -28.55
C SER A 330 19.84 -19.82 -28.85
N ARG A 331 20.22 -20.66 -27.88
CA ARG A 331 19.73 -22.03 -27.84
C ARG A 331 18.21 -21.92 -27.84
N GLY A 332 17.63 -22.15 -29.02
CA GLY A 332 16.24 -21.93 -29.40
C GLY A 332 15.20 -22.30 -28.36
N LYS A 333 14.85 -21.33 -27.49
CA LYS A 333 13.58 -21.32 -26.79
C LYS A 333 12.64 -20.50 -27.68
N LEU A 334 11.68 -21.16 -28.32
CA LEU A 334 10.66 -20.48 -29.11
C LEU A 334 9.87 -19.55 -28.18
N THR A 335 9.70 -18.29 -28.58
CA THR A 335 8.87 -17.34 -27.83
C THR A 335 7.40 -17.79 -27.87
N LEU A 336 6.59 -17.38 -26.88
CA LEU A 336 5.15 -17.61 -26.87
C LEU A 336 4.52 -17.01 -28.13
N ARG A 337 5.00 -15.84 -28.57
CA ARG A 337 4.58 -15.26 -29.86
C ARG A 337 4.82 -16.23 -31.03
N ASP A 338 6.03 -16.79 -31.14
CA ASP A 338 6.38 -17.71 -32.24
C ASP A 338 5.57 -19.01 -32.18
N LEU A 339 5.28 -19.49 -30.97
CA LEU A 339 4.46 -20.67 -30.74
C LEU A 339 3.00 -20.44 -31.10
N LEU A 340 2.41 -19.32 -30.68
CA LEU A 340 1.03 -18.95 -31.03
C LEU A 340 0.87 -18.80 -32.55
N ARG A 341 1.83 -18.17 -33.23
CA ARG A 341 1.79 -17.99 -34.69
C ARG A 341 1.78 -19.30 -35.48
N LYS A 342 2.28 -20.41 -34.91
CA LYS A 342 2.21 -21.74 -35.54
C LYS A 342 0.83 -22.38 -35.49
N VAL A 343 -0.08 -21.83 -34.68
CA VAL A 343 -1.44 -22.34 -34.53
C VAL A 343 -2.32 -21.70 -35.62
N SER A 344 -3.07 -22.53 -36.34
CA SER A 344 -3.79 -22.15 -37.57
C SER A 344 -4.72 -20.94 -37.42
N TYR A 345 -5.40 -20.80 -36.28
CA TYR A 345 -6.30 -19.68 -36.01
C TYR A 345 -5.61 -18.40 -35.54
N PHE A 346 -4.33 -18.45 -35.17
CA PHE A 346 -3.51 -17.27 -34.83
C PHE A 346 -2.48 -16.92 -35.90
N GLU A 347 -2.35 -17.74 -36.95
CA GLU A 347 -1.35 -17.57 -38.01
C GLU A 347 -1.41 -16.17 -38.65
N LYS A 348 -2.63 -15.65 -38.85
CA LYS A 348 -2.91 -14.35 -39.49
C LYS A 348 -2.95 -13.17 -38.50
N CYS A 349 -2.76 -13.41 -37.21
CA CYS A 349 -2.78 -12.34 -36.22
C CYS A 349 -1.58 -11.39 -36.41
N SER A 350 -1.84 -10.09 -36.30
CA SER A 350 -0.79 -9.09 -36.23
C SER A 350 -0.02 -9.21 -34.91
N ASP A 351 1.18 -8.64 -34.83
CA ASP A 351 1.93 -8.60 -33.57
C ASP A 351 1.18 -7.85 -32.46
N SER A 352 0.37 -6.85 -32.82
CA SER A 352 -0.52 -6.17 -31.87
C SER A 352 -1.59 -7.12 -31.31
N ASP A 353 -2.18 -7.96 -32.16
CA ASP A 353 -3.17 -8.94 -31.74
C ASP A 353 -2.53 -9.99 -30.83
N LEU A 354 -1.37 -10.53 -31.23
CA LEU A 354 -0.63 -11.51 -30.43
C LEU A 354 -0.20 -10.94 -29.07
N ARG A 355 0.24 -9.67 -29.01
CA ARG A 355 0.51 -8.98 -27.75
C ARG A 355 -0.71 -8.96 -26.85
N HIS A 356 -1.88 -8.64 -27.40
CA HIS A 356 -3.11 -8.61 -26.62
C HIS A 356 -3.47 -10.00 -26.10
N ILE A 357 -3.35 -11.04 -26.94
CA ILE A 357 -3.56 -12.44 -26.55
C ILE A 357 -2.61 -12.83 -25.42
N ILE A 358 -1.31 -12.53 -25.54
CA ILE A 358 -0.30 -12.83 -24.51
C ILE A 358 -0.62 -12.17 -23.17
N GLN A 359 -1.21 -10.97 -23.17
CA GLN A 359 -1.64 -10.31 -21.93
C GLN A 359 -2.87 -10.98 -21.27
N GLN A 360 -3.66 -11.73 -22.04
CA GLN A 360 -4.86 -12.42 -21.54
C GLN A 360 -4.58 -13.84 -21.02
N GLY A 361 -3.35 -14.33 -21.16
CA GLY A 361 -3.02 -15.70 -20.78
C GLY A 361 -1.56 -15.88 -20.44
N TYR A 362 -1.15 -17.13 -20.27
CA TYR A 362 0.22 -17.44 -19.88
C TYR A 362 0.72 -18.75 -20.45
N ARG A 363 2.05 -18.85 -20.59
CA ARG A 363 2.70 -20.09 -20.96
C ARG A 363 2.86 -20.96 -19.70
N GLN A 364 2.39 -22.20 -19.77
CA GLN A 364 2.68 -23.24 -18.78
C GLN A 364 3.55 -24.32 -19.43
N MET A 365 4.65 -24.67 -18.79
CA MET A 365 5.54 -25.75 -19.22
C MET A 365 5.35 -26.96 -18.32
N LEU A 366 5.08 -28.11 -18.93
CA LEU A 366 4.81 -29.37 -18.26
C LEU A 366 5.83 -30.41 -18.71
N LYS A 367 6.29 -31.24 -17.79
CA LYS A 367 7.13 -32.40 -18.09
C LYS A 367 6.27 -33.60 -18.47
N ALA A 368 6.89 -34.56 -19.16
CA ALA A 368 6.25 -35.85 -19.41
C ALA A 368 5.73 -36.47 -18.10
N GLY A 369 4.44 -36.79 -18.07
CA GLY A 369 3.73 -37.38 -16.92
C GLY A 369 2.96 -36.39 -16.05
N ASP A 370 3.19 -35.08 -16.18
CA ASP A 370 2.49 -34.07 -15.38
C ASP A 370 0.98 -34.07 -15.71
N ILE A 371 0.16 -33.94 -14.67
CA ILE A 371 -1.31 -33.86 -14.77
C ILE A 371 -1.71 -32.39 -14.92
N ILE A 372 -2.52 -32.09 -15.93
CA ILE A 372 -3.06 -30.75 -16.21
C ILE A 372 -4.32 -30.51 -15.39
N CYS A 373 -5.22 -31.50 -15.32
CA CYS A 373 -6.40 -31.52 -14.46
C CYS A 373 -6.93 -32.94 -14.31
N GLU A 374 -7.68 -33.21 -13.24
CA GLU A 374 -8.29 -34.51 -12.98
C GLU A 374 -9.78 -34.54 -13.39
N GLU A 375 -10.30 -35.73 -13.70
CA GLU A 375 -11.73 -35.92 -13.94
C GLU A 375 -12.55 -35.49 -12.70
N ASN A 376 -13.67 -34.79 -12.93
CA ASN A 376 -14.56 -34.21 -11.92
C ASN A 376 -14.06 -32.94 -11.19
N ASP A 377 -12.85 -32.45 -11.48
CA ASP A 377 -12.42 -31.16 -10.96
C ASP A 377 -13.28 -30.01 -11.51
N PRO A 378 -13.47 -28.91 -10.76
CA PRO A 378 -14.00 -27.68 -11.33
C PRO A 378 -13.03 -27.14 -12.38
N GLY A 379 -13.55 -26.77 -13.57
CA GLY A 379 -12.74 -26.17 -14.63
C GLY A 379 -12.94 -24.66 -14.75
N ASP A 380 -11.87 -23.90 -14.52
CA ASP A 380 -11.82 -22.44 -14.65
C ASP A 380 -10.87 -21.94 -15.76
N SER A 381 -10.11 -22.85 -16.35
CA SER A 381 -9.06 -22.55 -17.32
C SER A 381 -9.25 -23.30 -18.65
N PHE A 382 -8.95 -22.61 -19.74
CA PHE A 382 -8.87 -23.10 -21.11
C PHE A 382 -7.40 -23.24 -21.49
N TYR A 383 -7.06 -24.28 -22.23
CA TYR A 383 -5.67 -24.53 -22.63
C TYR A 383 -5.58 -24.73 -24.14
N ILE A 384 -4.58 -24.09 -24.75
CA ILE A 384 -4.17 -24.33 -26.14
C ILE A 384 -2.84 -25.03 -26.12
N ILE A 385 -2.72 -26.16 -26.82
CA ILE A 385 -1.48 -26.92 -26.91
C ILE A 385 -0.59 -26.24 -27.95
N LEU A 386 0.54 -25.71 -27.51
CA LEU A 386 1.49 -25.04 -28.40
C LEU A 386 2.57 -25.99 -28.91
N SER A 387 2.94 -26.97 -28.08
CA SER A 387 3.92 -28.02 -28.37
C SER A 387 3.69 -29.20 -27.43
N GLY A 388 4.06 -30.41 -27.84
CA GLY A 388 3.89 -31.63 -27.05
C GLY A 388 2.59 -32.38 -27.36
N LEU A 389 2.33 -33.43 -26.59
CA LEU A 389 1.13 -34.28 -26.71
C LEU A 389 0.44 -34.42 -25.35
N VAL A 390 -0.88 -34.27 -25.35
CA VAL A 390 -1.71 -34.43 -24.14
C VAL A 390 -2.62 -35.64 -24.30
N GLU A 391 -2.53 -36.57 -23.36
CA GLU A 391 -3.46 -37.69 -23.23
C GLU A 391 -4.76 -37.24 -22.53
N VAL A 392 -5.89 -37.67 -23.10
CA VAL A 392 -7.21 -37.55 -22.49
C VAL A 392 -7.63 -38.92 -22.01
N PHE A 393 -7.65 -39.11 -20.69
CA PHE A 393 -7.99 -40.37 -20.05
C PHE A 393 -9.24 -40.19 -19.19
N VAL A 394 -10.25 -41.04 -19.43
CA VAL A 394 -11.44 -41.07 -18.57
C VAL A 394 -11.27 -42.21 -17.58
N GLU A 395 -11.12 -41.85 -16.31
CA GLU A 395 -10.90 -42.77 -15.20
C GLU A 395 -12.13 -43.61 -14.92
N SER A 396 -13.33 -43.01 -15.02
CA SER A 396 -14.60 -43.71 -14.77
C SER A 396 -14.85 -44.93 -15.67
N ILE A 397 -14.26 -44.94 -16.87
CA ILE A 397 -14.30 -46.09 -17.81
C ILE A 397 -12.91 -46.73 -18.04
N GLY A 398 -11.89 -46.27 -17.33
CA GLY A 398 -10.50 -46.77 -17.42
C GLY A 398 -9.91 -46.73 -18.83
N LYS A 399 -10.33 -45.78 -19.67
CA LYS A 399 -10.05 -45.79 -21.11
C LYS A 399 -9.42 -44.48 -21.57
N ARG A 400 -8.38 -44.60 -22.39
CA ARG A 400 -7.84 -43.49 -23.18
C ARG A 400 -8.84 -43.13 -24.29
N VAL A 401 -9.34 -41.90 -24.24
CA VAL A 401 -10.35 -41.40 -25.18
C VAL A 401 -9.70 -40.76 -26.39
N ALA A 402 -8.64 -39.96 -26.17
CA ALA A 402 -7.96 -39.26 -27.24
C ALA A 402 -6.52 -38.89 -26.86
N THR A 403 -5.74 -38.51 -27.88
CA THR A 403 -4.45 -37.82 -27.72
C THR A 403 -4.53 -36.52 -28.51
N ARG A 404 -4.21 -35.41 -27.86
CA ARG A 404 -4.32 -34.05 -28.39
C ARG A 404 -2.97 -33.55 -28.83
N LYS A 405 -2.95 -32.90 -29.99
CA LYS A 405 -1.74 -32.44 -30.69
C LYS A 405 -1.59 -30.92 -30.61
N PRO A 406 -0.41 -30.38 -30.95
CA PRO A 406 -0.21 -28.93 -31.05
C PRO A 406 -1.23 -28.29 -32.01
N GLY A 407 -1.77 -27.14 -31.61
CA GLY A 407 -2.86 -26.43 -32.27
C GLY A 407 -4.25 -26.80 -31.76
N GLU A 408 -4.42 -27.96 -31.13
CA GLU A 408 -5.68 -28.33 -30.47
C GLU A 408 -5.82 -27.64 -29.10
N PHE A 409 -7.06 -27.47 -28.65
CA PHE A 409 -7.38 -26.94 -27.33
C PHE A 409 -8.10 -27.97 -26.46
N ILE A 410 -8.05 -27.75 -25.15
CA ILE A 410 -8.64 -28.60 -24.12
C ILE A 410 -9.23 -27.73 -22.99
N GLY A 411 -10.20 -28.30 -22.27
CA GLY A 411 -10.83 -27.65 -21.12
C GLY A 411 -11.99 -26.72 -21.45
N GLU A 412 -12.38 -26.65 -22.72
CA GLU A 412 -13.48 -25.87 -23.26
C GLU A 412 -14.84 -26.31 -22.70
N MET A 413 -15.03 -27.61 -22.47
CA MET A 413 -16.32 -28.15 -22.01
C MET A 413 -16.70 -27.58 -20.64
N SER A 414 -15.75 -27.53 -19.71
CA SER A 414 -16.03 -27.05 -18.35
C SER A 414 -16.37 -25.57 -18.32
N LEU A 415 -15.72 -24.78 -19.18
CA LEU A 415 -15.95 -23.34 -19.26
C LEU A 415 -17.23 -22.97 -20.00
N LEU A 416 -17.56 -23.70 -21.07
CA LEU A 416 -18.65 -23.37 -21.98
C LEU A 416 -19.96 -24.06 -21.60
N LEU A 417 -19.89 -25.26 -21.02
CA LEU A 417 -21.06 -26.03 -20.60
C LEU A 417 -21.31 -25.96 -19.08
N GLY A 418 -20.38 -25.39 -18.31
CA GLY A 418 -20.48 -25.29 -16.85
C GLY A 418 -20.40 -26.64 -16.14
N THR A 419 -19.82 -27.66 -16.78
CA THR A 419 -19.67 -28.99 -16.22
C THR A 419 -18.30 -29.16 -15.53
N PRO A 420 -18.15 -30.06 -14.55
CA PRO A 420 -16.83 -30.50 -14.11
C PRO A 420 -15.97 -31.04 -15.27
N ARG A 421 -14.67 -31.20 -15.04
CA ARG A 421 -13.74 -31.82 -16.01
C ARG A 421 -14.25 -33.21 -16.37
N THR A 422 -14.39 -33.49 -17.66
CA THR A 422 -14.96 -34.75 -18.16
C THR A 422 -13.94 -35.89 -18.29
N ALA A 423 -12.64 -35.57 -18.16
CA ALA A 423 -11.54 -36.51 -18.26
C ALA A 423 -10.30 -35.94 -17.56
N THR A 424 -9.42 -36.82 -17.10
CA THR A 424 -8.07 -36.49 -16.64
C THR A 424 -7.19 -36.19 -17.86
N LEU A 425 -6.47 -35.08 -17.80
CA LEU A 425 -5.57 -34.60 -18.86
C LEU A 425 -4.13 -34.73 -18.38
N ARG A 426 -3.28 -35.40 -19.17
CA ARG A 426 -1.88 -35.69 -18.80
C ARG A 426 -0.92 -35.40 -19.95
N ALA A 427 0.20 -34.75 -19.67
CA ALA A 427 1.27 -34.57 -20.64
C ALA A 427 1.96 -35.92 -20.92
N LEU A 428 2.03 -36.35 -22.19
CA LEU A 428 2.76 -37.56 -22.58
C LEU A 428 4.26 -37.30 -22.80
N GLU A 429 4.59 -36.07 -23.12
CA GLU A 429 5.93 -35.56 -23.35
C GLU A 429 6.04 -34.13 -22.83
N ASP A 430 7.22 -33.53 -22.90
CA ASP A 430 7.41 -32.13 -22.53
C ASP A 430 6.47 -31.23 -23.35
N THR A 431 5.49 -30.64 -22.67
CA THR A 431 4.34 -29.97 -23.27
C THR A 431 4.32 -28.51 -22.88
N ILE A 432 4.01 -27.66 -23.85
CA ILE A 432 3.84 -26.22 -23.65
C ILE A 432 2.38 -25.88 -23.93
N LEU A 433 1.71 -25.31 -22.92
CA LEU A 433 0.33 -24.86 -23.01
C LEU A 433 0.27 -23.33 -22.95
N PHE A 434 -0.68 -22.76 -23.68
CA PHE A 434 -1.17 -21.41 -23.42
C PHE A 434 -2.46 -21.48 -22.61
N VAL A 435 -2.41 -21.00 -21.38
CA VAL A 435 -3.50 -21.05 -20.41
C VAL A 435 -4.24 -19.72 -20.42
N VAL A 436 -5.56 -19.78 -20.50
CA VAL A 436 -6.45 -18.61 -20.46
C VAL A 436 -7.56 -18.90 -19.47
N ASP A 437 -7.78 -18.02 -18.51
CA ASP A 437 -8.90 -18.16 -17.56
C ASP A 437 -10.25 -17.84 -18.23
N ARG A 438 -11.35 -18.10 -17.51
CA ARG A 438 -12.72 -17.85 -17.99
C ARG A 438 -12.98 -16.40 -18.44
N GLU A 439 -12.49 -15.42 -17.69
CA GLU A 439 -12.76 -14.00 -17.95
C GLU A 439 -12.00 -13.50 -19.18
N ASN A 440 -10.75 -13.93 -19.30
CA ASN A 440 -9.90 -13.65 -20.44
C ASN A 440 -10.34 -14.41 -21.69
N LEU A 441 -10.84 -15.64 -21.56
CA LEU A 441 -11.39 -16.40 -22.70
C LEU A 441 -12.56 -15.65 -23.34
N LYS A 442 -13.44 -15.03 -22.54
CA LYS A 442 -14.55 -14.20 -23.06
C LYS A 442 -14.04 -13.11 -23.99
N SER A 443 -13.03 -12.39 -23.53
CA SER A 443 -12.41 -11.28 -24.26
C SER A 443 -11.72 -11.78 -25.54
N LEU A 444 -11.06 -12.93 -25.47
CA LEU A 444 -10.42 -13.60 -26.60
C LEU A 444 -11.44 -13.98 -27.68
N LEU A 445 -12.54 -14.65 -27.30
CA LEU A 445 -13.58 -15.09 -28.24
C LEU A 445 -14.35 -13.92 -28.88
N ALA A 446 -14.54 -12.83 -28.14
CA ALA A 446 -15.19 -11.64 -28.67
C ALA A 446 -14.39 -10.98 -29.82
N LYS A 447 -13.06 -11.06 -29.77
CA LYS A 447 -12.18 -10.47 -30.79
C LYS A 447 -11.82 -11.44 -31.91
N HIS A 448 -11.82 -12.75 -31.65
CA HIS A 448 -11.38 -13.77 -32.59
C HIS A 448 -12.51 -14.75 -32.92
N LYS A 449 -13.37 -14.37 -33.87
CA LYS A 449 -14.53 -15.18 -34.29
C LYS A 449 -14.14 -16.54 -34.87
N ASP A 450 -13.03 -16.63 -35.60
CA ASP A 450 -12.54 -17.89 -36.18
C ASP A 450 -12.25 -18.94 -35.07
N LEU A 451 -11.66 -18.49 -33.94
CA LEU A 451 -11.43 -19.36 -32.78
C LEU A 451 -12.75 -19.79 -32.13
N ALA A 452 -13.72 -18.88 -32.00
CA ALA A 452 -15.03 -19.20 -31.45
C ALA A 452 -15.79 -20.22 -32.31
N ASP A 453 -15.70 -20.11 -33.64
CA ASP A 453 -16.31 -21.05 -34.57
C ASP A 453 -15.66 -22.43 -34.48
N GLN A 454 -14.33 -22.53 -34.44
CA GLN A 454 -13.63 -23.81 -34.25
C GLN A 454 -13.95 -24.46 -32.91
N ILE A 455 -14.00 -23.69 -31.82
CA ILE A 455 -14.40 -24.19 -30.51
C ILE A 455 -15.83 -24.74 -30.55
N SER A 456 -16.74 -24.07 -31.25
CA SER A 456 -18.13 -24.51 -31.38
C SER A 456 -18.25 -25.85 -32.11
N GLU A 457 -17.52 -26.01 -33.22
CA GLU A 457 -17.52 -27.24 -34.03
C GLU A 457 -16.88 -28.42 -33.26
N GLU A 458 -15.75 -28.18 -32.61
CA GLU A 458 -15.04 -29.21 -31.85
C GLU A 458 -15.82 -29.63 -30.59
N LEU A 459 -16.46 -28.68 -29.91
CA LEU A 459 -17.36 -28.96 -28.78
C LEU A 459 -18.47 -29.94 -29.15
N PHE A 460 -19.09 -29.74 -30.32
CA PHE A 460 -20.16 -30.59 -30.81
C PHE A 460 -19.67 -32.03 -31.00
N THR A 461 -18.55 -32.17 -31.71
CA THR A 461 -17.93 -33.47 -32.00
C THR A 461 -17.52 -34.21 -30.72
N ARG A 462 -16.95 -33.49 -29.74
CA ARG A 462 -16.52 -34.05 -28.45
C ARG A 462 -17.68 -34.50 -27.59
N LYS A 463 -18.76 -33.71 -27.53
CA LYS A 463 -19.97 -34.08 -26.79
C LYS A 463 -20.54 -35.39 -27.34
N GLU A 464 -20.67 -35.52 -28.66
CA GLU A 464 -21.18 -36.74 -29.29
C GLU A 464 -20.29 -37.95 -29.00
N THR A 465 -18.97 -37.78 -29.08
CA THR A 465 -18.00 -38.86 -28.80
C THR A 465 -18.11 -39.36 -27.35
N LEU A 466 -18.26 -38.45 -26.38
CA LEU A 466 -18.40 -38.81 -24.97
C LEU A 466 -19.76 -39.46 -24.66
N GLU A 467 -20.83 -38.99 -25.29
CA GLU A 467 -22.15 -39.61 -25.17
C GLU A 467 -22.17 -41.03 -25.77
N GLN A 468 -21.49 -41.26 -26.89
CA GLN A 468 -21.30 -42.60 -27.46
C GLN A 468 -20.52 -43.54 -26.53
N LEU A 469 -19.63 -42.99 -25.70
CA LEU A 469 -18.88 -43.72 -24.66
C LEU A 469 -19.66 -43.88 -23.34
N GLY A 470 -20.92 -43.43 -23.29
CA GLY A 470 -21.79 -43.56 -22.11
C GLY A 470 -21.59 -42.49 -21.04
N ILE A 471 -20.81 -41.44 -21.33
CA ILE A 471 -20.50 -40.36 -20.40
C ILE A 471 -21.52 -39.23 -20.61
N LYS A 472 -22.31 -38.93 -19.58
CA LYS A 472 -23.28 -37.83 -19.64
C LYS A 472 -22.59 -36.49 -19.41
N VAL A 473 -22.59 -35.66 -20.44
CA VAL A 473 -22.04 -34.29 -20.38
C VAL A 473 -23.19 -33.29 -20.26
N GLY A 474 -23.34 -32.71 -19.07
CA GLY A 474 -24.32 -31.64 -18.80
C GLY A 474 -25.64 -32.13 -18.19
N GLY A 475 -26.18 -31.31 -17.28
CA GLY A 475 -27.47 -31.54 -16.64
C GLY A 475 -28.63 -31.07 -17.52
N THR A 476 -29.67 -31.90 -17.56
CA THR A 476 -31.01 -31.69 -18.15
C THR A 476 -31.17 -31.98 -19.65
N GLN A 477 -32.30 -32.63 -19.92
CA GLN A 477 -32.77 -33.16 -21.19
C GLN A 477 -32.87 -32.09 -22.29
N GLU A 478 -31.99 -32.12 -23.29
CA GLU A 478 -32.28 -31.50 -24.59
C GLU A 478 -31.85 -32.44 -25.72
N LYS A 479 -32.78 -33.31 -26.10
CA LYS A 479 -32.77 -34.02 -27.38
C LYS A 479 -32.96 -32.98 -28.49
N GLN A 480 -31.85 -32.55 -29.11
CA GLN A 480 -31.69 -31.98 -30.45
C GLN A 480 -30.57 -30.94 -30.41
N THR A 481 -29.33 -31.38 -30.63
CA THR A 481 -28.17 -30.47 -30.66
C THR A 481 -27.79 -30.20 -32.11
N GLY A 482 -27.88 -28.96 -32.56
CA GLY A 482 -27.31 -28.49 -33.83
C GLY A 482 -26.26 -27.42 -33.58
N THR A 483 -25.27 -27.28 -34.47
CA THR A 483 -24.13 -26.35 -34.37
C THR A 483 -24.58 -24.90 -34.10
N ASN A 484 -25.74 -24.49 -34.63
CA ASN A 484 -26.31 -23.16 -34.45
C ASN A 484 -26.70 -22.83 -32.99
N GLN A 485 -27.13 -23.81 -32.18
CA GLN A 485 -27.50 -23.56 -30.77
C GLN A 485 -26.28 -23.47 -29.85
N ILE A 486 -25.22 -24.24 -30.12
CA ILE A 486 -23.95 -24.09 -29.39
C ILE A 486 -23.36 -22.71 -29.65
N ARG A 487 -23.43 -22.26 -30.91
CA ARG A 487 -23.07 -20.88 -31.29
C ARG A 487 -23.90 -19.84 -30.55
N GLN A 488 -25.23 -20.01 -30.49
CA GLN A 488 -26.13 -19.12 -29.73
C GLN A 488 -25.86 -19.15 -28.22
N ARG A 489 -25.42 -20.29 -27.67
CA ARG A 489 -25.07 -20.41 -26.24
C ARG A 489 -23.72 -19.82 -25.92
N ILE A 490 -22.75 -19.89 -26.84
CA ILE A 490 -21.51 -19.13 -26.73
C ILE A 490 -21.84 -17.63 -26.82
N GLN A 491 -22.69 -17.21 -27.75
CA GLN A 491 -23.16 -15.83 -27.82
C GLN A 491 -23.89 -15.39 -26.54
N SER A 492 -24.74 -16.24 -25.94
CA SER A 492 -25.49 -15.90 -24.72
C SER A 492 -24.66 -15.93 -23.43
N LEU A 493 -23.75 -16.92 -23.27
CA LEU A 493 -22.88 -17.04 -22.11
C LEU A 493 -21.78 -15.98 -22.11
N PHE A 494 -21.28 -15.62 -23.29
CA PHE A 494 -20.21 -14.63 -23.43
C PHE A 494 -20.74 -13.23 -23.79
N GLY A 495 -22.05 -13.06 -23.97
CA GLY A 495 -22.68 -11.77 -24.27
C GLY A 495 -22.14 -11.12 -25.56
N ILE A 496 -21.82 -11.95 -26.56
CA ILE A 496 -21.22 -11.55 -27.85
C ILE A 496 -22.25 -11.67 -28.97
#